data_AF-A0A9P8KY97-F1
#
_entry.id   AF-A0A9P8KY97-F1
#
_cell.length_a   1.000
_cell.length_b   1.000
_cell.length_c   1.000
_cell.angle_alpha   90.00
_cell.angle_beta   90.00
_cell.angle_gamma   90.00
#
_symmetry.space_group_name_H-M   'P 1'
#
loop_
_entity.id
_entity.type
_entity.pdbx_description
1 polymer ?
#
loop_
_entity_poly.entity_id
_entity_poly.type
_entity_poly.pdbx_seq_one_letter_code
_entity_poly.pdbx_strand_id
1 'polypeptide(L)'
;MVFGWGESHDAHQEVYDQDGPKHEAKFSHELIAGAAAFEGFKLFEDHQRKQGKPVSHAFAKELLAGFAAGEVDKLIETKGRDYYDAEQAKHQAKRNAEHMYDQHYVQHHGAEEYNPNQYGPPPRINEQYGN
;
A
#
# COMPACT_ATOMS: atom_id res chain seq x y z
N MET A 1 -10.39 4.06 10.16
CA MET A 1 -11.21 3.35 9.13
C MET A 1 -10.30 2.47 8.28
N VAL A 2 -10.74 1.34 7.71
CA VAL A 2 -9.89 0.57 6.77
C VAL A 2 -10.10 1.11 5.36
N PHE A 3 -9.03 1.63 4.75
CA PHE A 3 -9.07 2.15 3.38
C PHE A 3 -9.02 0.99 2.40
N GLY A 4 -9.87 1.05 1.38
CA GLY A 4 -9.80 0.17 0.23
C GLY A 4 -8.86 0.72 -0.83
N TRP A 5 -8.95 0.12 -2.01
CA TRP A 5 -8.14 0.52 -3.15
C TRP A 5 -8.37 1.97 -3.61
N GLY A 6 -9.59 2.50 -3.50
CA GLY A 6 -9.90 3.87 -3.93
C GLY A 6 -9.31 4.90 -2.98
N GLU A 7 -9.64 4.78 -1.70
CA GLU A 7 -9.18 5.72 -0.66
C GLU A 7 -7.66 5.68 -0.49
N SER A 8 -7.03 4.50 -0.63
CA SER A 8 -5.57 4.39 -0.57
C SER A 8 -4.88 5.01 -1.79
N HIS A 9 -5.50 4.97 -2.97
CA HIS A 9 -4.99 5.61 -4.19
C HIS A 9 -5.14 7.13 -4.13
N ASP A 10 -6.29 7.64 -3.70
CA ASP A 10 -6.51 9.08 -3.50
C ASP A 10 -5.51 9.63 -2.47
N ALA A 11 -5.32 8.90 -1.36
CA ALA A 11 -4.34 9.24 -0.34
C ALA A 11 -2.90 9.26 -0.89
N HIS A 12 -2.56 8.30 -1.74
CA HIS A 12 -1.27 8.24 -2.41
C HIS A 12 -1.05 9.46 -3.30
N GLN A 13 -2.02 9.82 -4.13
CA GLN A 13 -1.93 11.02 -4.97
C GLN A 13 -1.72 12.28 -4.12
N GLU A 14 -2.49 12.47 -3.06
CA GLU A 14 -2.37 13.66 -2.20
C GLU A 14 -1.00 13.76 -1.48
N VAL A 15 -0.44 12.62 -1.06
CA VAL A 15 0.85 12.60 -0.33
C VAL A 15 2.06 12.71 -1.26
N TYR A 16 1.98 12.14 -2.47
CA TYR A 16 3.10 12.06 -3.41
C TYR A 16 3.09 13.11 -4.51
N ASP A 17 1.95 13.74 -4.84
CA ASP A 17 1.91 14.85 -5.79
C ASP A 17 2.63 16.07 -5.23
N GLN A 18 3.71 16.48 -5.91
CA GLN A 18 4.52 17.63 -5.52
C GLN A 18 3.94 18.97 -6.01
N ASP A 19 3.09 18.94 -7.03
CA ASP A 19 2.45 20.11 -7.67
C ASP A 19 0.97 20.29 -7.31
N GLY A 20 0.43 19.42 -6.45
CA GLY A 20 -0.91 19.56 -5.89
C GLY A 20 -1.06 20.89 -5.14
N PRO A 21 -2.30 21.42 -4.98
CA PRO A 21 -2.52 22.65 -4.25
C PRO A 21 -1.76 22.59 -2.93
N LYS A 22 -0.88 23.58 -2.70
CA LYS A 22 -0.07 23.74 -1.48
C LYS A 22 -0.98 23.87 -0.29
N HIS A 23 -1.56 22.77 0.15
CA HIS A 23 -2.23 22.70 1.42
C HIS A 23 -1.10 22.59 2.44
N GLU A 24 -0.92 23.64 3.24
CA GLU A 24 -0.26 23.56 4.55
C GLU A 24 -1.06 22.63 5.51
N ALA A 25 -1.68 21.57 4.99
CA ALA A 25 -2.50 20.64 5.72
C ALA A 25 -1.57 19.62 6.37
N LYS A 26 -1.67 19.53 7.69
CA LYS A 26 -1.10 18.42 8.44
C LYS A 26 -1.70 17.12 7.88
N PHE A 27 -0.88 16.25 7.31
CA PHE A 27 -1.34 14.93 6.89
C PHE A 27 -1.89 14.18 8.10
N SER A 28 -3.09 13.59 8.00
CA SER A 28 -3.66 12.74 9.06
C SER A 28 -3.07 11.33 9.00
N HIS A 29 -3.01 10.63 10.14
CA HIS A 29 -2.41 9.27 10.18
C HIS A 29 -3.14 8.29 9.25
N GLU A 30 -4.43 8.50 9.00
CA GLU A 30 -5.20 7.72 8.02
C GLU A 30 -4.75 8.00 6.59
N LEU A 31 -4.44 9.27 6.26
CA LEU A 31 -3.94 9.68 4.95
C LEU A 31 -2.55 9.09 4.68
N ILE A 32 -1.62 9.20 5.63
CA ILE A 32 -0.29 8.55 5.52
C ILE A 32 -0.42 7.03 5.47
N ALA A 33 -1.32 6.45 6.27
CA ALA A 33 -1.55 5.01 6.25
C ALA A 33 -2.11 4.52 4.90
N GLY A 34 -3.04 5.26 4.30
CA GLY A 34 -3.58 4.97 2.96
C GLY A 34 -2.50 5.03 1.89
N ALA A 35 -1.75 6.14 1.85
CA ALA A 35 -0.66 6.34 0.90
C ALA A 35 0.42 5.27 1.02
N ALA A 36 0.85 4.96 2.25
CA ALA A 36 1.84 3.92 2.52
C ALA A 36 1.33 2.52 2.19
N ALA A 37 0.05 2.23 2.41
CA ALA A 37 -0.53 0.94 2.02
C ALA A 37 -0.53 0.76 0.50
N PHE A 38 -0.87 1.80 -0.26
CA PHE A 38 -0.88 1.75 -1.73
C PHE A 38 0.53 1.59 -2.31
N GLU A 39 1.48 2.43 -1.88
CA GLU A 39 2.88 2.33 -2.31
C GLU A 39 3.52 1.01 -1.84
N GLY A 40 3.23 0.58 -0.61
CA GLY A 40 3.67 -0.73 -0.10
C GLY A 40 3.18 -1.89 -0.96
N PHE A 41 1.96 -1.79 -1.48
CA PHE A 41 1.42 -2.76 -2.43
C PHE A 41 2.14 -2.73 -3.77
N LYS A 42 2.49 -1.55 -4.28
CA LYS A 42 3.33 -1.42 -5.47
C LYS A 42 4.67 -2.10 -5.30
N LEU A 43 5.34 -1.86 -4.18
CA LEU A 43 6.64 -2.47 -3.86
C LEU A 43 6.53 -4.00 -3.77
N PHE A 44 5.47 -4.51 -3.16
CA PHE A 44 5.17 -5.94 -3.12
C PHE A 44 5.02 -6.53 -4.54
N GLU A 45 4.20 -5.90 -5.39
CA GLU A 45 3.98 -6.36 -6.76
C GLU A 45 5.27 -6.38 -7.57
N ASP A 46 6.07 -5.32 -7.51
CA ASP A 46 7.35 -5.24 -8.21
C ASP A 46 8.34 -6.30 -7.72
N HIS A 47 8.42 -6.47 -6.40
CA HIS A 47 9.29 -7.45 -5.78
C HIS A 47 8.91 -8.87 -6.23
N GLN A 48 7.64 -9.24 -6.10
CA GLN A 48 7.18 -10.57 -6.44
C GLN A 48 7.27 -10.87 -7.93
N ARG A 49 6.94 -9.90 -8.80
CA ARG A 49 7.06 -10.09 -10.26
C ARG A 49 8.50 -10.20 -10.71
N LYS A 50 9.42 -9.46 -10.08
CA LYS A 50 10.86 -9.61 -10.32
C LYS A 50 11.37 -10.99 -9.89
N GLN A 51 10.85 -11.53 -8.79
CA GLN A 51 11.22 -12.89 -8.35
C GLN A 51 10.57 -13.99 -9.19
N GLY A 52 9.33 -13.79 -9.65
CA GLY A 52 8.58 -14.72 -10.50
C GLY A 52 8.17 -16.02 -9.80
N LYS A 53 8.23 -16.09 -8.47
CA LYS A 53 7.94 -17.31 -7.69
C LYS A 53 6.62 -17.22 -6.94
N PRO A 54 5.84 -18.32 -6.86
CA PRO A 54 4.69 -18.37 -6.00
C PRO A 54 5.10 -18.35 -4.52
N VAL A 55 4.23 -17.78 -3.68
CA VAL A 55 4.39 -17.74 -2.23
C VAL A 55 3.04 -17.95 -1.55
N SER A 56 3.05 -18.43 -0.31
CA SER A 56 1.83 -18.55 0.48
C SER A 56 1.19 -17.18 0.72
N HIS A 57 -0.14 -17.14 0.82
CA HIS A 57 -0.86 -15.89 1.14
C HIS A 57 -0.42 -15.29 2.48
N ALA A 58 -0.10 -16.13 3.47
CA ALA A 58 0.42 -15.67 4.76
C ALA A 58 1.74 -14.91 4.60
N PHE A 59 2.70 -15.48 3.85
CA PHE A 59 3.98 -14.83 3.61
C PHE A 59 3.82 -13.56 2.77
N ALA A 60 2.95 -13.58 1.76
CA ALA A 60 2.68 -12.41 0.94
C ALA A 60 2.13 -11.23 1.77
N LYS A 61 1.18 -11.50 2.68
CA LYS A 61 0.65 -10.47 3.60
C LYS A 61 1.70 -9.94 4.55
N GLU A 62 2.55 -10.80 5.11
CA GLU A 62 3.64 -10.37 5.99
C GLU A 62 4.62 -9.46 5.27
N LEU A 63 5.03 -9.85 4.04
CA LEU A 63 5.92 -9.05 3.22
C LEU A 63 5.31 -7.69 2.86
N LEU A 64 4.03 -7.71 2.44
CA LEU A 64 3.26 -6.50 2.13
C LEU A 64 3.12 -5.57 3.34
N ALA A 65 2.80 -6.12 4.51
CA ALA A 65 2.73 -5.38 5.77
C ALA A 65 4.08 -4.76 6.15
N GLY A 66 5.18 -5.44 5.85
CA GLY A 66 6.54 -4.92 5.99
C GLY A 66 6.80 -3.72 5.09
N PHE A 67 6.47 -3.82 3.80
CA PHE A 67 6.60 -2.69 2.86
C PHE A 67 5.75 -1.49 3.27
N ALA A 68 4.48 -1.72 3.62
CA ALA A 68 3.58 -0.65 4.06
C ALA A 68 4.11 0.05 5.33
N ALA A 69 4.63 -0.70 6.31
CA ALA A 69 5.19 -0.13 7.52
C ALA A 69 6.45 0.70 7.26
N GLY A 70 7.35 0.21 6.40
CA GLY A 70 8.55 0.94 6.00
C GLY A 70 8.22 2.22 5.22
N GLU A 71 7.16 2.20 4.40
CA GLU A 71 6.73 3.41 3.70
C GLU A 71 6.11 4.44 4.65
N VAL A 72 5.39 4.02 5.69
CA VAL A 72 4.96 4.94 6.76
C VAL A 72 6.17 5.63 7.40
N ASP A 73 7.22 4.88 7.75
CA ASP A 73 8.45 5.45 8.31
C ASP A 73 9.06 6.50 7.38
N LYS A 74 9.22 6.17 6.10
CA LYS A 74 9.74 7.10 5.07
C LYS A 74 8.87 8.35 4.92
N LEU A 75 7.55 8.20 4.91
CA LEU A 75 6.63 9.32 4.78
C LEU A 75 6.66 10.24 6.00
N ILE A 76 6.76 9.69 7.21
CA ILE A 76 6.90 10.49 8.42
C ILE A 76 8.22 11.26 8.40
N GLU A 77 9.34 10.60 8.07
CA GLU A 77 10.66 11.24 7.99
C GLU A 77 10.70 12.39 6.97
N THR A 78 10.01 12.24 5.83
CA THR A 78 10.09 13.19 4.72
C THR A 78 8.99 14.26 4.73
N LYS A 79 7.82 13.95 5.30
CA LYS A 79 6.62 14.82 5.26
C LYS A 79 6.16 15.33 6.63
N GLY A 80 6.64 14.79 7.75
CA GLY A 80 6.01 15.02 9.05
C GLY A 80 6.95 15.20 10.23
N ARG A 81 7.26 16.46 10.59
CA ARG A 81 7.94 16.81 11.85
C ARG A 81 7.02 16.75 13.09
N ASP A 82 5.69 16.71 12.89
CA ASP A 82 4.64 16.76 13.92
C ASP A 82 3.77 15.48 13.99
N TYR A 83 4.32 14.33 13.61
CA TYR A 83 3.58 13.07 13.66
C TYR A 83 3.61 12.45 15.05
N TYR A 84 2.56 12.69 15.84
CA TYR A 84 2.43 12.13 17.18
C TYR A 84 2.06 10.64 17.20
N ASP A 85 1.54 10.08 16.10
CA ASP A 85 0.93 8.75 16.08
C ASP A 85 1.43 7.83 14.94
N ALA A 86 2.75 7.70 14.84
CA ALA A 86 3.42 6.83 13.85
C ALA A 86 2.97 5.37 13.94
N GLU A 87 2.79 4.86 15.17
CA GLU A 87 2.36 3.47 15.39
C GLU A 87 0.93 3.23 14.91
N GLN A 88 0.01 4.19 15.11
CA GLN A 88 -1.34 4.09 14.55
C GLN A 88 -1.32 4.13 13.02
N ALA A 89 -0.51 5.01 12.41
CA ALA A 89 -0.35 5.04 10.96
C ALA A 89 0.17 3.69 10.42
N LYS A 90 1.18 3.10 11.05
CA LYS A 90 1.71 1.78 10.68
C LYS A 90 0.67 0.68 10.81
N HIS A 91 -0.01 0.61 11.94
CA HIS A 91 -1.02 -0.41 12.17
C HIS A 91 -2.14 -0.31 11.13
N GLN A 92 -2.59 0.92 10.84
CA GLN A 92 -3.63 1.16 9.86
C GLN A 92 -3.15 0.86 8.43
N ALA A 93 -1.91 1.21 8.07
CA ALA A 93 -1.32 0.91 6.76
C ALA A 93 -1.26 -0.60 6.50
N LYS A 94 -0.81 -1.38 7.50
CA LYS A 94 -0.79 -2.85 7.43
C LYS A 94 -2.19 -3.40 7.19
N ARG A 95 -3.19 -2.94 7.95
CA ARG A 95 -4.58 -3.40 7.78
C ARG A 95 -5.16 -3.02 6.42
N ASN A 96 -4.90 -1.81 5.92
CA ASN A 96 -5.33 -1.38 4.60
C ASN A 96 -4.69 -2.28 3.52
N ALA A 97 -3.39 -2.55 3.61
CA ALA A 97 -2.67 -3.37 2.65
C ALA A 97 -3.14 -4.83 2.66
N GLU A 98 -3.29 -5.45 3.83
CA GLU A 98 -3.86 -6.79 3.98
C GLU A 98 -5.29 -6.88 3.43
N HIS A 99 -6.10 -5.85 3.69
CA HIS A 99 -7.47 -5.79 3.19
C HIS A 99 -7.52 -5.70 1.67
N MET A 100 -6.70 -4.82 1.06
CA MET A 100 -6.55 -4.72 -0.40
C MET A 100 -6.07 -6.03 -1.02
N TYR A 101 -5.19 -6.75 -0.31
CA TYR A 101 -4.66 -8.04 -0.74
C TYR A 101 -5.76 -9.10 -0.75
N ASP A 102 -6.55 -9.17 0.32
CA ASP A 102 -7.66 -10.12 0.41
C ASP A 102 -8.71 -9.86 -0.65
N GLN A 103 -9.05 -8.59 -0.87
CA GLN A 103 -9.98 -8.19 -1.94
C GLN A 103 -9.49 -8.67 -3.30
N HIS A 104 -8.23 -8.42 -3.65
CA HIS A 104 -7.75 -8.67 -5.01
C HIS A 104 -7.32 -10.12 -5.25
N TYR A 105 -6.64 -10.77 -4.29
CA TYR A 105 -6.02 -12.08 -4.49
C TYR A 105 -6.72 -13.25 -3.80
N VAL A 106 -7.40 -13.05 -2.68
CA VAL A 106 -7.98 -14.17 -1.90
C VAL A 106 -9.45 -14.38 -2.27
N GLN A 107 -10.26 -13.32 -2.25
CA GLN A 107 -11.71 -13.42 -2.50
C GLN A 107 -12.03 -13.85 -3.95
N HIS A 108 -11.16 -13.53 -4.91
CA HIS A 108 -11.43 -13.77 -6.33
C HIS A 108 -10.88 -15.07 -6.90
N HIS A 109 -9.92 -15.72 -6.24
CA HIS A 109 -9.12 -16.76 -6.92
C HIS A 109 -9.13 -18.15 -6.29
N GLY A 110 -9.53 -18.29 -5.02
CA GLY A 110 -9.68 -19.61 -4.36
C GLY A 110 -8.41 -20.48 -4.34
N ALA A 111 -7.25 -19.90 -4.67
CA ALA A 111 -5.96 -20.56 -4.69
C ALA A 111 -5.35 -20.57 -3.28
N GLU A 112 -4.51 -21.57 -2.99
CA GLU A 112 -3.82 -21.68 -1.70
C GLU A 112 -2.59 -20.74 -1.62
N GLU A 113 -2.12 -20.25 -2.79
CA GLU A 113 -0.90 -19.46 -2.93
C GLU A 113 -1.09 -18.30 -3.92
N TYR A 114 -0.32 -17.24 -3.70
CA TYR A 114 -0.17 -16.16 -4.68
C TYR A 114 0.90 -16.53 -5.70
N ASN A 115 0.58 -16.38 -6.98
CA ASN A 115 1.49 -16.60 -8.09
C ASN A 115 1.53 -15.36 -9.02
N PRO A 116 2.67 -14.63 -9.09
CA PRO A 116 2.76 -13.40 -9.88
C PRO A 116 2.65 -13.63 -11.38
N ASN A 117 2.84 -14.86 -11.86
CA ASN A 117 2.71 -15.23 -13.28
C ASN A 117 1.28 -15.58 -13.68
N GLN A 118 0.41 -15.87 -12.71
CA GLN A 118 -1.00 -16.22 -12.95
C GLN A 118 -1.94 -15.02 -12.79
N TYR A 119 -1.59 -14.09 -11.90
CA TYR A 119 -2.42 -12.93 -11.60
C TYR A 119 -1.77 -11.65 -12.09
N GLY A 120 -2.56 -10.82 -12.78
CA GLY A 120 -2.16 -9.47 -13.14
C GLY A 120 -2.14 -8.54 -11.92
N PRO A 121 -1.36 -7.44 -11.97
CA PRO A 121 -1.32 -6.48 -10.88
C PRO A 121 -2.70 -5.80 -10.75
N PRO A 122 -3.00 -5.25 -9.55
CA PRO A 122 -4.22 -4.49 -9.32
C PRO A 122 -4.41 -3.37 -10.36
N PRO A 123 -5.61 -3.17 -10.92
CA PRO A 123 -5.84 -2.19 -11.98
C PRO A 123 -5.41 -0.76 -11.61
N ARG A 124 -5.66 -0.32 -10.37
CA ARG A 124 -5.26 1.01 -9.90
C ARG A 124 -3.75 1.21 -9.81
N ILE A 125 -3.00 0.14 -9.54
CA ILE A 125 -1.53 0.19 -9.61
C ILE A 125 -1.08 0.41 -11.06
N ASN A 126 -1.69 -0.28 -12.03
CA ASN A 126 -1.39 -0.04 -13.44
C ASN A 126 -1.83 1.35 -13.91
N GLU A 127 -2.93 1.89 -13.39
CA GLU A 127 -3.38 3.23 -13.73
C GLU A 127 -2.41 4.31 -13.24
N GLN A 128 -1.87 4.15 -12.03
CA GLN A 128 -0.91 5.10 -11.46
C GLN A 128 0.50 4.98 -12.05
N TYR A 129 0.96 3.77 -12.40
CA TYR A 129 2.36 3.51 -12.78
C TYR A 129 2.56 2.84 -14.16
N GLY A 130 1.49 2.56 -14.90
CA GLY A 130 1.56 2.02 -16.24
C GLY A 130 1.99 3.10 -17.24
N ASN A 131 2.92 2.74 -18.14
CA ASN A 131 3.29 3.59 -19.28
C ASN A 131 2.21 3.60 -20.36
#